data_AF-A0A1F6TNV7-F1
#
_entry.id   AF-A0A1F6TNV7-F1
#
_cell.length_a   1.000
_cell.length_b   1.000
_cell.length_c   1.000
_cell.angle_alpha   90.00
_cell.angle_beta   90.00
_cell.angle_gamma   90.00
#
_symmetry.space_group_name_H-M   'P 1'
#
loop_
_entity.id
_entity.type
_entity.pdbx_description
1 polymer ?
#
loop_
_entity_poly.entity_id
_entity_poly.type
_entity_poly.pdbx_seq_one_letter_code
_entity_poly.pdbx_strand_id
1 'polypeptide(L)'
;MPMYDPKTPEQYVELLDQAIFEVEELIACARDEGEDDPEFSRQLPVYERLARELKQLRADILEGRHEFGDGADLPFMEALRQARVSVPFMPLLAGLNAAHKTGLKQ
;
A
#
# COMPACT_ATOMS: atom_id res chain seq x y z
N MET A 1 -12.92 -2.13 12.65
CA MET A 1 -13.10 -3.09 11.55
C MET A 1 -12.36 -2.53 10.35
N PRO A 2 -11.61 -3.34 9.58
CA PRO A 2 -11.04 -2.83 8.34
C PRO A 2 -12.19 -2.38 7.43
N MET A 3 -12.06 -1.17 6.86
CA MET A 3 -13.08 -0.60 5.95
C MET A 3 -13.07 -1.31 4.59
N TYR A 4 -11.98 -2.01 4.28
CA TYR A 4 -11.76 -2.81 3.08
C TYR A 4 -11.47 -4.26 3.49
N ASP A 5 -12.30 -5.20 3.04
CA ASP A 5 -12.22 -6.63 3.41
C ASP A 5 -12.35 -7.50 2.15
N PRO A 6 -11.29 -7.61 1.33
CA PRO A 6 -11.31 -8.42 0.13
C PRO A 6 -11.51 -9.90 0.48
N LYS A 7 -12.39 -10.57 -0.28
CA LYS A 7 -12.77 -11.98 -0.10
C LYS A 7 -12.07 -12.91 -1.07
N THR A 8 -11.58 -12.38 -2.19
CA THR A 8 -10.92 -13.13 -3.24
C THR A 8 -9.57 -12.48 -3.61
N PRO A 9 -8.64 -13.25 -4.19
CA PRO A 9 -7.38 -12.70 -4.69
C PRO A 9 -7.60 -11.60 -5.73
N GLU A 10 -8.64 -11.73 -6.57
CA GLU A 10 -9.02 -10.71 -7.55
C GLU A 10 -9.40 -9.39 -6.88
N GLN A 11 -10.29 -9.42 -5.88
CA GLN A 11 -10.65 -8.22 -5.12
C GLN A 11 -9.45 -7.61 -4.38
N TYR A 12 -8.55 -8.47 -3.90
CA TYR A 12 -7.31 -8.00 -3.28
C TYR A 12 -6.41 -7.27 -4.29
N VAL A 13 -6.28 -7.81 -5.51
CA VAL A 13 -5.55 -7.16 -6.60
C VAL A 13 -6.20 -5.84 -7.01
N GLU A 14 -7.53 -5.76 -7.08
CA GLU A 14 -8.23 -4.50 -7.37
C GLU A 14 -7.93 -3.43 -6.31
N LEU A 15 -7.94 -3.80 -5.02
CA LEU A 15 -7.55 -2.88 -3.95
C LEU A 15 -6.08 -2.49 -4.00
N LEU A 16 -5.19 -3.40 -4.42
CA LEU A 16 -3.78 -3.09 -4.67
C LEU A 16 -3.62 -2.11 -5.83
N ASP A 17 -4.33 -2.31 -6.93
CA ASP A 17 -4.30 -1.41 -8.08
C ASP A 17 -4.78 -0.01 -7.68
N GLN A 18 -5.83 0.08 -6.85
CA GLN A 18 -6.25 1.35 -6.24
C GLN A 18 -5.14 1.94 -5.35
N ALA A 19 -4.49 1.15 -4.50
CA ALA A 19 -3.41 1.62 -3.62
C ALA A 19 -2.23 2.18 -4.42
N ILE A 20 -1.88 1.51 -5.52
CA ILE A 20 -0.81 1.89 -6.43
C ILE A 20 -1.15 3.22 -7.10
N PHE A 21 -2.38 3.37 -7.60
CA PHE A 21 -2.82 4.62 -8.19
C PHE A 21 -2.73 5.79 -7.20
N GLU A 22 -3.28 5.62 -6.00
CA GLU A 22 -3.29 6.66 -4.97
C GLU A 22 -1.88 7.09 -4.53
N VAL A 23 -0.94 6.15 -4.38
CA VAL A 23 0.45 6.50 -4.04
C VAL A 23 1.18 7.16 -5.21
N GLU A 24 0.89 6.79 -6.46
CA GLU A 24 1.49 7.45 -7.62
C GLU A 24 0.98 8.89 -7.79
N GLU A 25 -0.32 9.12 -7.57
CA GLU A 25 -0.91 10.46 -7.51
C GLU A 25 -0.29 11.28 -6.37
N LEU A 26 -0.10 10.69 -5.19
CA LEU A 26 0.55 11.34 -4.05
C LEU A 26 2.01 11.72 -4.37
N ILE A 27 2.76 10.84 -5.05
CA ILE A 27 4.14 11.12 -5.51
C ILE A 27 4.13 12.27 -6.53
N ALA A 28 3.20 12.28 -7.46
CA ALA A 28 3.08 13.34 -8.46
C ALA A 28 2.80 14.69 -7.78
N CYS A 29 1.83 14.73 -6.87
CA CYS A 29 1.50 15.90 -6.05
C CYS A 29 2.73 16.38 -5.26
N ALA A 30 3.45 15.45 -4.61
CA ALA A 30 4.65 15.78 -3.84
C ALA A 30 5.84 16.26 -4.68
N ARG A 31 5.89 15.90 -5.97
CA ARG A 31 6.91 16.42 -6.90
C ARG A 31 6.53 17.79 -7.45
N ASP A 32 5.24 18.04 -7.68
CA ASP A 32 4.72 19.29 -8.25
C ASP A 32 4.62 20.40 -7.19
N GLU A 33 4.06 20.10 -6.02
CA GLU A 33 3.94 21.02 -4.88
C GLU A 33 5.21 21.07 -4.00
N GLY A 34 6.24 20.31 -4.38
CA GLY A 34 7.43 20.09 -3.57
C GLY A 34 8.31 21.33 -3.33
N GLU A 35 8.08 22.41 -4.09
CA GLU A 35 8.72 23.71 -3.88
C GLU A 35 8.08 24.49 -2.70
N ASP A 36 6.80 24.26 -2.40
CA ASP A 36 6.04 24.95 -1.35
C ASP A 36 6.03 24.17 -0.02
N ASP A 37 6.08 22.83 -0.04
CA ASP A 37 6.12 21.99 1.17
C ASP A 37 7.37 21.08 1.24
N PRO A 38 8.46 21.54 1.90
CA PRO A 38 9.70 20.78 1.98
C PRO A 38 9.59 19.53 2.87
N GLU A 39 8.57 19.39 3.72
CA GLU A 39 8.35 18.16 4.49
C GLU A 39 7.76 17.06 3.60
N PHE A 40 6.85 17.43 2.70
CA PHE A 40 6.26 16.54 1.72
C PHE A 40 7.31 15.99 0.74
N SER A 41 8.17 16.87 0.22
CA SER A 41 9.32 16.51 -0.63
C SER A 41 10.31 15.55 0.05
N ARG A 42 10.53 15.69 1.37
CA ARG A 42 11.42 14.79 2.12
C ARG A 42 10.86 13.38 2.28
N GLN A 43 9.55 13.19 2.15
CA GLN A 43 8.91 11.87 2.23
C GLN A 43 8.82 11.17 0.86
N LEU A 44 9.15 11.84 -0.26
CA LEU A 44 9.15 11.25 -1.60
C LEU A 44 9.84 9.87 -1.68
N PRO A 45 11.04 9.66 -1.09
CA PRO A 45 11.69 8.35 -1.13
C PRO A 45 10.87 7.25 -0.45
N VAL A 46 10.09 7.60 0.59
CA VAL A 46 9.21 6.67 1.30
C VAL A 46 8.01 6.30 0.43
N TYR A 47 7.38 7.29 -0.22
CA TYR A 47 6.27 7.03 -1.13
C TYR A 47 6.69 6.21 -2.35
N GLU A 48 7.85 6.51 -2.94
CA GLU A 48 8.39 5.73 -4.05
C GLU A 48 8.76 4.29 -3.64
N ARG A 49 9.20 4.10 -2.40
CA ARG A 49 9.40 2.75 -1.84
C ARG A 49 8.07 2.03 -1.68
N LEU A 50 7.05 2.68 -1.10
CA LEU A 50 5.71 2.14 -0.95
C LEU A 50 5.11 1.71 -2.30
N ALA A 51 5.20 2.56 -3.32
CA ALA A 51 4.74 2.24 -4.67
C ALA A 51 5.43 1.00 -5.26
N ARG A 52 6.75 0.88 -5.07
CA ARG A 52 7.52 -0.30 -5.51
C ARG A 52 7.09 -1.57 -4.77
N GLU A 53 6.95 -1.51 -3.45
CA GLU A 53 6.54 -2.66 -2.64
C GLU A 53 5.12 -3.13 -2.98
N LEU A 54 4.18 -2.19 -3.22
CA LEU A 54 2.82 -2.52 -3.67
C LEU A 54 2.81 -3.17 -5.06
N LYS A 55 3.58 -2.64 -6.02
CA LYS A 55 3.71 -3.23 -7.37
C LYS A 55 4.34 -4.62 -7.33
N GLN A 56 5.34 -4.82 -6.47
CA GLN A 56 5.98 -6.13 -6.27
C GLN A 56 4.98 -7.14 -5.70
N LEU A 57 4.27 -6.77 -4.64
CA LEU A 57 3.23 -7.60 -4.03
C LEU A 57 2.15 -7.99 -5.04
N ARG A 58 1.69 -7.04 -5.87
CA ARG A 58 0.73 -7.31 -6.95
C ARG A 58 1.27 -8.35 -7.93
N ALA A 59 2.54 -8.21 -8.36
CA ALA A 59 3.17 -9.18 -9.25
C ALA A 59 3.25 -10.57 -8.60
N ASP A 60 3.65 -10.65 -7.33
CA ASP A 60 3.75 -11.92 -6.61
C ASP A 60 2.38 -12.62 -6.47
N ILE A 61 1.30 -11.87 -6.31
CA ILE A 61 -0.07 -12.43 -6.30
C ILE A 61 -0.47 -12.95 -7.69
N LEU A 62 -0.22 -12.16 -8.74
CA LEU A 62 -0.55 -12.55 -10.12
C LEU A 62 0.25 -13.77 -10.59
N GLU A 63 1.48 -13.92 -10.11
CA GLU A 63 2.34 -15.08 -10.38
C GLU A 63 2.03 -16.28 -9.47
N GLY A 64 1.10 -16.15 -8.52
CA GLY A 64 0.77 -17.21 -7.57
C GLY A 64 1.89 -17.51 -6.56
N ARG A 65 2.82 -16.57 -6.37
CA ARG A 65 3.94 -16.67 -5.41
C ARG A 65 3.61 -16.07 -4.04
N HIS A 66 2.44 -15.45 -3.91
CA HIS A 66 1.99 -14.83 -2.66
C HIS A 66 1.05 -15.75 -1.87
N GLU A 67 1.37 -15.98 -0.60
CA GLU A 67 0.53 -16.71 0.34
C GLU A 67 -0.19 -15.75 1.29
N PHE A 68 -1.51 -15.94 1.42
CA PHE A 68 -2.34 -15.18 2.36
C PHE A 68 -2.49 -15.97 3.67
N GLY A 69 -2.48 -15.28 4.80
CA GLY A 69 -2.70 -15.88 6.12
C GLY A 69 -1.42 -16.29 6.86
N ASP A 70 -0.25 -15.79 6.45
CA ASP A 70 1.04 -16.08 7.10
C ASP A 70 1.16 -15.45 8.50
N GLY A 71 0.19 -14.60 8.90
CA GLY A 71 0.20 -13.91 10.19
C GLY A 71 1.24 -12.78 10.28
N ALA A 72 2.09 -12.63 9.26
CA ALA A 72 3.02 -11.53 9.09
C ALA A 72 2.31 -10.25 8.61
N ASP A 73 2.91 -9.10 8.92
CA ASP A 73 2.53 -7.82 8.32
C ASP A 73 3.30 -7.64 7.01
N LEU A 74 2.69 -6.95 6.05
CA LEU A 74 3.31 -6.68 4.75
C LEU A 74 4.54 -5.77 4.92
N PRO A 75 5.61 -5.95 4.12
CA PRO A 75 6.87 -5.19 4.25
C PRO A 75 6.66 -3.67 4.20
N PHE A 76 5.72 -3.21 3.39
CA PHE A 76 5.42 -1.79 3.26
C PHE A 76 4.82 -1.16 4.53
N MET A 77 4.29 -1.96 5.46
CA MET A 77 3.84 -1.45 6.76
C MET A 77 4.99 -0.86 7.57
N GLU A 78 6.21 -1.36 7.39
CA GLU A 78 7.40 -0.75 7.99
C GLU A 78 7.73 0.59 7.34
N ALA A 79 7.61 0.70 6.01
CA ALA A 79 7.80 1.97 5.30
C ALA A 79 6.76 3.02 5.75
N LEU A 80 5.50 2.62 5.96
CA LEU A 80 4.45 3.50 6.48
C LEU A 80 4.71 3.96 7.93
N ARG A 81 5.26 3.10 8.79
CA ARG A 81 5.64 3.50 10.16
C ARG A 81 6.79 4.52 10.17
N GLN A 82 7.65 4.49 9.16
CA GLN A 82 8.74 5.46 9.00
C GLN A 82 8.25 6.77 8.39
N ALA A 83 7.17 6.73 7.61
CA ALA A 83 6.52 7.93 7.09
C ALA A 83 6.01 8.78 8.26
N ARG A 84 6.44 10.04 8.34
CA ARG A 84 5.98 10.98 9.38
C ARG A 84 4.67 11.67 9.03
N VAL A 85 4.17 11.43 7.82
CA VAL A 85 3.01 12.11 7.24
C VAL A 85 1.81 11.16 7.20
N SER A 86 0.63 11.70 7.47
CA SER A 86 -0.62 10.95 7.39
C SER A 86 -0.98 10.69 5.93
N VAL A 87 -0.86 9.44 5.50
CA VAL A 87 -1.26 9.02 4.15
C VAL A 87 -2.79 8.94 4.06
N PRO A 88 -3.45 9.61 3.10
CA PRO A 88 -4.92 9.71 3.04
C PRO A 88 -5.60 8.35 2.80
N PHE A 89 -4.94 7.42 2.12
CA PHE A 89 -5.40 6.06 1.85
C PHE A 89 -4.88 5.02 2.87
N MET A 90 -4.46 5.44 4.06
CA MET A 90 -4.10 4.53 5.17
C MET A 90 -5.15 3.44 5.44
N PRO A 91 -6.47 3.72 5.44
CA PRO A 91 -7.48 2.68 5.65
C PRO A 91 -7.45 1.56 4.61
N LEU A 92 -7.09 1.88 3.36
CA LEU A 92 -6.95 0.94 2.26
C LEU A 92 -5.73 0.02 2.48
N LEU A 93 -4.57 0.59 2.83
CA LEU A 93 -3.36 -0.16 3.15
C LEU A 93 -3.55 -1.05 4.37
N ALA A 94 -4.26 -0.56 5.39
CA ALA A 94 -4.61 -1.34 6.57
C ALA A 94 -5.55 -2.51 6.24
N GLY A 95 -6.49 -2.33 5.31
CA GLY A 95 -7.36 -3.39 4.81
C GLY A 95 -6.59 -4.48 4.07
N LEU A 96 -5.67 -4.10 3.18
CA LEU A 96 -4.75 -5.01 2.49
C LEU A 96 -3.91 -5.81 3.49
N ASN A 97 -3.27 -5.13 4.44
CA ASN A 97 -2.48 -5.80 5.46
C ASN A 97 -3.31 -6.73 6.34
N ALA A 98 -4.52 -6.34 6.73
CA ALA A 98 -5.42 -7.18 7.51
C ALA A 98 -5.79 -8.46 6.73
N ALA A 99 -6.19 -8.32 5.46
CA ALA A 99 -6.54 -9.46 4.62
C ALA A 99 -5.34 -10.38 4.32
N HIS A 100 -4.16 -9.82 4.11
CA HIS A 100 -2.92 -10.60 4.04
C HIS A 100 -2.67 -11.38 5.33
N LYS A 101 -2.78 -10.72 6.48
CA LYS A 101 -2.48 -11.30 7.79
C LYS A 101 -3.47 -12.37 8.23
N THR A 102 -4.77 -12.15 8.02
CA THR A 102 -5.82 -13.08 8.46
C THR A 102 -6.18 -14.14 7.42
N GLY A 103 -5.68 -13.99 6.20
CA GLY A 103 -6.16 -14.74 5.05
C GLY A 103 -7.47 -14.17 4.50
N LEU A 104 -7.74 -14.49 3.24
CA LEU A 104 -8.98 -14.14 2.55
C LEU A 104 -10.10 -15.05 3.10
N LYS A 105 -11.08 -14.45 3.78
CA LYS A 105 -12.23 -15.20 4.30
C LYS A 105 -13.15 -15.59 3.15
N GLN A 106 -13.07 -16.84 2.70
CA GLN A 106 -14.03 -17.48 1.80
C GLN A 106 -15.33 -17.79 2.55
#